data_AF-A0A3G2GQP3-F1
#
_entry.id   AF-A0A3G2GQP3-F1
#
_cell.length_a   1.000
_cell.length_b   1.000
_cell.length_c   1.000
_cell.angle_alpha   90.00
_cell.angle_beta   90.00
_cell.angle_gamma   90.00
#
_symmetry.space_group_name_H-M   'P 1'
#
loop_
_entity.id
_entity.type
_entity.pdbx_description
1 polymer ?
#
loop_
_entity_poly.entity_id
_entity_poly.type
_entity_poly.pdbx_seq_one_letter_code
_entity_poly.pdbx_strand_id
1 'polypeptide(L)'
;TGGPFGTMRFKTEQSHGANNGIDIALRLLEPIREQFPILSYADFYQLAGVVAVEVTGGPDVPFHPGREDKPEPPVEGRLPDATKGSDHLRDVFVKQMG
;
A
#
# COMPACT_ATOMS: atom_id res chain seq x y z
N THR A 1 7.25 -11.71 4.96
CA THR A 1 5.87 -11.73 4.42
C THR A 1 5.37 -10.29 4.34
N GLY A 2 4.31 -9.97 3.61
CA GLY A 2 3.83 -8.60 3.40
C GLY A 2 2.36 -8.55 3.01
N GLY A 3 1.92 -7.47 2.38
CA GLY A 3 0.55 -7.25 1.92
C GLY A 3 -0.06 -5.95 2.46
N PRO A 4 -1.34 -5.67 2.17
CA PRO A 4 -2.00 -4.43 2.56
C PRO A 4 -2.40 -4.43 4.05
N PHE A 5 -1.41 -4.48 4.94
CA PHE A 5 -1.61 -4.62 6.40
C PHE A 5 -1.09 -3.39 7.18
N GLY A 6 -1.18 -2.21 6.57
CA GLY A 6 -0.91 -0.91 7.22
C GLY A 6 0.56 -0.63 7.54
N THR A 7 1.50 -1.51 7.20
CA THR A 7 2.92 -1.41 7.61
C THR A 7 3.66 -0.25 6.97
N MET A 8 3.16 0.29 5.85
CA MET A 8 3.70 1.49 5.19
C MET A 8 3.78 2.72 6.11
N ARG A 9 3.03 2.74 7.24
CA ARG A 9 3.15 3.77 8.29
C ARG A 9 4.51 3.78 9.00
N PHE A 10 5.27 2.68 8.94
CA PHE A 10 6.55 2.55 9.61
C PHE A 10 7.70 3.13 8.80
N LYS A 11 8.61 3.84 9.50
CA LYS A 11 9.77 4.49 8.89
C LYS A 11 10.70 3.50 8.18
N THR A 12 10.83 2.28 8.70
CA THR A 12 11.60 1.20 8.07
C THR A 12 11.10 0.93 6.65
N GLU A 13 9.79 0.73 6.46
CA GLU A 13 9.22 0.48 5.14
C GLU A 13 9.22 1.73 4.25
N GLN A 14 9.01 2.92 4.82
CA GLN A 14 9.13 4.19 4.09
C GLN A 14 10.55 4.42 3.53
N SER A 15 11.57 3.90 4.21
CA SER A 15 12.96 4.06 3.79
C SER A 15 13.41 3.12 2.65
N HIS A 16 12.57 2.16 2.25
CA HIS A 16 12.87 1.33 1.09
C HIS A 16 13.01 2.21 -0.17
N GLY A 17 13.99 1.94 -1.02
CA GLY A 17 14.30 2.77 -2.18
C GLY A 17 13.13 2.91 -3.16
N ALA A 18 12.35 1.85 -3.33
CA ALA A 18 11.15 1.83 -4.17
C ALA A 18 9.98 2.67 -3.59
N ASN A 19 10.05 3.06 -2.31
CA ASN A 19 9.03 3.84 -1.60
C ASN A 19 9.40 5.33 -1.47
N ASN A 20 10.44 5.80 -2.15
CA ASN A 20 10.87 7.20 -2.08
C ASN A 20 9.70 8.17 -2.38
N GLY A 21 9.40 9.05 -1.42
CA GLY A 21 8.33 10.06 -1.50
C GLY A 21 6.97 9.61 -0.92
N ILE A 22 6.80 8.35 -0.51
CA ILE A 22 5.52 7.88 0.05
C ILE A 22 5.18 8.56 1.37
N ASP A 23 6.18 8.99 2.14
CA ASP A 23 6.04 9.72 3.39
C ASP A 23 5.21 11.01 3.24
N ILE A 24 5.27 11.65 2.06
CA ILE A 24 4.46 12.81 1.72
C ILE A 24 2.98 12.44 1.70
N ALA A 25 2.62 11.35 1.00
CA ALA A 25 1.24 10.89 0.91
C ALA A 25 0.68 10.49 2.28
N LEU A 26 1.46 9.76 3.08
CA LEU A 26 1.05 9.35 4.43
C LEU A 26 0.82 10.57 5.33
N ARG A 27 1.70 11.57 5.27
CA ARG A 27 1.54 12.82 6.02
C ARG A 27 0.32 13.63 5.59
N LEU A 28 -0.04 13.63 4.31
CA LEU A 28 -1.25 14.31 3.82
C LEU A 28 -2.53 13.60 4.27
N LEU A 29 -2.48 12.27 4.39
CA LEU A 29 -3.61 11.45 4.80
C LEU A 29 -3.82 11.42 6.32
N GLU A 30 -2.77 11.63 7.12
CA GLU A 30 -2.82 11.50 8.58
C GLU A 30 -3.95 12.32 9.25
N PRO A 31 -4.15 13.63 8.94
CA PRO A 31 -5.22 14.41 9.59
C PRO A 31 -6.63 13.91 9.28
N ILE A 32 -6.82 13.20 8.15
CA ILE A 32 -8.09 12.56 7.81
C ILE A 32 -8.19 11.24 8.57
N ARG A 33 -7.12 10.44 8.60
CA ARG A 33 -7.07 9.18 9.34
C ARG A 33 -7.36 9.38 10.83
N GLU A 34 -6.85 10.43 11.46
CA GLU A 34 -7.07 10.76 12.87
C GLU A 34 -8.56 10.94 13.22
N GLN A 35 -9.39 11.37 12.26
CA GLN A 35 -10.84 11.52 12.45
C GLN A 35 -11.57 10.17 12.51
N PHE A 36 -10.94 9.08 12.07
CA PHE A 36 -11.55 7.74 12.00
C PHE A 36 -10.72 6.70 12.78
N PRO A 37 -10.61 6.81 14.12
CA PRO A 37 -9.78 5.92 14.94
C PRO A 37 -10.20 4.45 14.89
N ILE A 38 -11.46 4.17 14.51
CA ILE A 38 -12.00 2.81 14.37
C ILE A 38 -11.44 2.04 13.18
N LEU A 39 -10.95 2.72 12.14
CA LEU A 39 -10.43 2.06 10.94
C LEU A 39 -8.97 1.63 11.16
N SER A 40 -8.56 0.48 10.67
CA SER A 40 -7.14 0.16 10.60
C SER A 40 -6.44 1.08 9.58
N TYR A 41 -5.13 1.29 9.73
CA TYR A 41 -4.34 1.93 8.67
C TYR A 41 -4.40 1.13 7.37
N ALA A 42 -4.41 -0.19 7.49
CA ALA A 42 -4.58 -1.14 6.39
C ALA A 42 -5.82 -0.82 5.54
N ASP A 43 -7.00 -0.77 6.15
CA ASP A 43 -8.24 -0.46 5.43
C ASP A 43 -8.28 0.98 4.94
N PHE A 44 -7.80 1.93 5.76
CA PHE A 44 -7.78 3.34 5.39
C PHE A 44 -6.96 3.60 4.12
N TYR A 45 -5.74 3.04 4.02
CA TYR A 45 -4.90 3.20 2.84
C TYR A 45 -5.48 2.50 1.61
N GLN A 46 -6.11 1.34 1.77
CA GLN A 46 -6.76 0.65 0.66
C GLN A 46 -7.98 1.44 0.15
N LEU A 47 -8.78 2.01 1.06
CA LEU A 47 -9.89 2.87 0.69
C LEU A 47 -9.43 4.14 -0.02
N ALA A 48 -8.34 4.76 0.44
CA ALA A 48 -7.74 5.91 -0.24
C ALA A 48 -7.34 5.58 -1.69
N GLY A 49 -6.82 4.37 -1.95
CA GLY A 49 -6.53 3.88 -3.29
C GLY A 49 -7.77 3.68 -4.16
N VAL A 50 -8.83 3.08 -3.60
CA VAL A 50 -10.13 2.91 -4.29
C VAL A 50 -10.71 4.28 -4.69
N VAL A 51 -10.75 5.23 -3.75
CA VAL A 51 -11.26 6.58 -3.98
C VAL A 51 -10.41 7.34 -5.01
N ALA A 52 -9.08 7.16 -5.01
CA ALA A 52 -8.22 7.79 -6.01
C ALA A 52 -8.54 7.34 -7.45
N VAL A 53 -8.89 6.05 -7.63
CA VAL A 53 -9.35 5.53 -8.92
C VAL A 53 -10.72 6.12 -9.29
N GLU A 54 -11.69 6.07 -8.38
CA GLU A 54 -13.05 6.57 -8.59
C GLU A 54 -13.06 8.07 -8.96
N VAL A 55 -12.39 8.91 -8.15
CA VAL A 55 -12.42 10.38 -8.32
C VAL A 55 -11.75 10.86 -9.61
N THR A 56 -10.89 10.03 -10.20
CA THR A 56 -10.25 10.31 -11.51
C THR A 56 -11.05 9.77 -12.70
N GLY A 57 -12.26 9.26 -12.48
CA GLY A 57 -13.14 8.70 -13.51
C GLY A 57 -12.83 7.25 -13.87
N GLY A 58 -12.09 6.54 -13.02
CA GLY A 58 -11.84 5.12 -13.14
C GLY A 58 -13.07 4.26 -12.77
N PRO A 59 -12.93 2.92 -12.82
CA PRO A 59 -14.01 2.02 -12.46
C PRO A 59 -14.26 1.98 -10.94
N ASP A 60 -15.47 1.57 -10.56
CA ASP A 60 -15.82 1.30 -9.17
C ASP A 60 -15.13 0.00 -8.72
N VAL A 61 -14.13 0.12 -7.85
CA VAL A 61 -13.41 -1.03 -7.27
C VAL A 61 -14.12 -1.45 -5.96
N PRO A 62 -14.64 -2.69 -5.85
CA PRO A 62 -15.31 -3.13 -4.63
C PRO A 62 -14.39 -3.10 -3.41
N PHE A 63 -14.81 -2.43 -2.35
CA PHE A 63 -14.09 -2.36 -1.09
C PHE A 63 -14.77 -3.23 -0.02
N HIS A 64 -13.96 -4.05 0.66
CA HIS A 64 -14.39 -4.87 1.80
C HIS A 64 -13.49 -4.53 2.99
N PRO A 65 -14.05 -4.05 4.12
CA PRO A 65 -13.28 -3.76 5.33
C PRO A 65 -12.95 -5.05 6.11
N GLY A 66 -12.09 -4.92 7.11
CA GLY A 66 -11.70 -5.99 8.03
C GLY A 66 -10.21 -6.32 8.00
N ARG A 67 -9.36 -5.51 7.36
CA ARG A 67 -7.90 -5.73 7.41
C ARG A 67 -7.37 -5.32 8.77
N GLU A 68 -6.55 -6.17 9.36
CA GLU A 68 -5.84 -5.84 10.59
C GLU A 68 -4.46 -5.25 10.29
N ASP A 69 -4.06 -4.29 11.12
CA ASP A 69 -2.72 -3.71 11.06
C ASP A 69 -1.69 -4.71 11.59
N LYS A 70 -0.64 -4.97 10.80
CA LYS A 70 0.50 -5.79 11.25
C LYS A 70 1.56 -4.92 11.93
N PRO A 71 2.32 -5.51 12.87
CA PRO A 71 3.36 -4.79 13.60
C PRO A 71 4.68 -4.69 12.83
N GLU A 72 4.96 -5.67 11.96
CA GLU A 72 6.27 -5.80 11.31
C GLU A 72 6.17 -5.56 9.80
N PRO A 73 6.98 -4.65 9.23
CA PRO A 73 7.04 -4.42 7.80
C PRO A 73 7.67 -5.61 7.04
N PRO A 74 7.37 -5.76 5.74
CA PRO A 74 8.08 -6.70 4.88
C PRO A 74 9.54 -6.29 4.70
N VAL A 75 10.38 -7.24 4.29
CA VAL A 75 11.72 -6.93 3.79
C VAL A 75 11.65 -6.17 2.47
N GLU A 76 12.63 -5.30 2.23
CA GLU A 76 12.82 -4.57 0.97
C GLU A 76 13.02 -5.52 -0.24
N GLY A 77 12.87 -4.97 -1.46
CA GLY A 77 13.20 -5.67 -2.71
C GLY A 77 12.06 -6.50 -3.30
N ARG A 78 10.84 -6.32 -2.78
CA ARG A 78 9.64 -7.08 -3.22
C ARG A 78 8.77 -6.34 -4.25
N LEU A 79 9.00 -5.04 -4.44
CA LEU A 79 8.35 -4.24 -5.48
C LEU A 79 9.03 -4.46 -6.83
N PRO A 80 8.31 -4.31 -7.96
CA PRO A 80 8.88 -4.54 -9.28
C PRO A 80 9.97 -3.51 -9.63
N ASP A 81 10.92 -3.94 -10.44
CA ASP A 81 12.00 -3.09 -10.97
C ASP A 81 11.55 -2.61 -12.34
N ALA A 82 11.47 -1.30 -12.52
CA ALA A 82 10.96 -0.67 -13.73
C ALA A 82 11.87 -0.88 -14.95
N THR A 83 13.11 -1.34 -14.76
CA THR A 83 14.08 -1.59 -15.84
C THR A 83 14.05 -3.02 -16.38
N LYS A 84 13.22 -3.90 -15.79
CA LYS A 84 13.15 -5.31 -16.16
C LYS A 84 11.92 -5.65 -17.00
N GLY A 85 11.97 -6.79 -17.68
CA GLY A 85 10.96 -7.26 -18.63
C GLY A 85 9.91 -8.22 -18.03
N SER A 86 9.20 -8.91 -18.93
CA SER A 86 8.02 -9.72 -18.58
C SER A 86 8.28 -10.87 -17.61
N ASP A 87 9.47 -11.46 -17.62
CA ASP A 87 9.81 -12.54 -16.69
C ASP A 87 9.87 -12.04 -15.24
N HIS A 88 10.46 -10.86 -15.04
CA HIS A 88 10.47 -10.18 -13.74
C HIS A 88 9.05 -9.85 -13.27
N LEU A 89 8.18 -9.39 -14.18
CA LEU A 89 6.78 -9.16 -13.85
C LEU A 89 6.08 -10.45 -13.39
N ARG A 90 6.32 -11.58 -14.06
CA ARG A 90 5.76 -12.88 -13.63
C ARG A 90 6.32 -13.32 -12.27
N ASP A 91 7.59 -13.09 -12.02
CA ASP A 91 8.21 -13.41 -10.73
C ASP A 91 7.56 -12.62 -9.58
N VAL A 92 7.35 -11.31 -9.78
CA VAL A 92 6.76 -10.44 -8.76
C VAL A 92 5.25 -10.65 -8.63
N PHE A 93 4.50 -10.55 -9.72
CA PHE A 93 3.05 -10.51 -9.68
C PHE A 93 2.39 -11.88 -9.63
N VAL A 94 3.04 -12.95 -10.12
CA VAL A 94 2.45 -14.30 -10.11
C VAL A 94 3.10 -15.19 -9.06
N LYS A 95 4.43 -15.29 -9.04
CA LYS A 95 5.10 -16.23 -8.11
C LYS A 95 5.11 -15.71 -6.68
N GLN A 96 5.31 -14.41 -6.48
CA GLN A 96 5.42 -13.80 -5.16
C GLN A 96 4.05 -13.34 -4.62
N MET A 97 3.22 -12.69 -5.43
CA MET A 97 1.89 -12.21 -4.97
C MET A 97 0.81 -13.30 -5.05
N GLY A 98 0.94 -14.26 -5.98
CA GLY A 98 -0.06 -15.29 -6.26
C GLY A 98 -1.00 -14.89 -7.40
#